data_AF-A0A182WUV4-F1
#
_entry.id   AF-A0A182WUV4-F1
#
_cell.length_a   1.000
_cell.length_b   1.000
_cell.length_c   1.000
_cell.angle_alpha   90.00
_cell.angle_beta   90.00
_cell.angle_gamma   90.00
#
_symmetry.space_group_name_H-M   'P 1'
#
loop_
_entity.id
_entity.type
_entity.pdbx_description
1 polymer ?
#
loop_
_entity_poly.entity_id
_entity_poly.type
_entity_poly.pdbx_seq_one_letter_code
_entity_poly.pdbx_strand_id
1 'polypeptide(L)'
;MVRCIIITKTNSFFHFQFWEIISEEHGIDASGVYNGESDLQLERVSVYYNEASAVSRASGGKYVPRAILLDLEPGTMEAVRSGSYGKLFRPDNFVFGQSGAGNNWAKGHYTEGAELVDAVLDVVRKECENCDCLQGFQLTHSLGGGTGSGMGTLLISKIREEYPDRIMNTYSVVPSPKVSDTVVEPYNATLSIHQLVENTDETYCIDNEALYDICFRTLKVPNPSYGDLNHLVSLTMSGVTTCLRFPGQLNADLRKLAVNMVPFPRLHFFMPGFAPLTSRGSQQYRALTVPELTQQMFDAKNMMAACDPRHGRYLTVAAVFRGRMSMKEVDEQMLAVQNKNSSYFVEWIPNNVKTAVCDIPPKGLKMSSTFIGNTTAIQELFKRISEQFSAMFRRKAFLHWYTGEGMDEMEFTEAESNMNDLVSEYQQYQEATADDEFEQEDCQDEMEGECV
;
A
#
# COMPACT_ATOMS: atom_id res chain seq x y z
N MET A 1 4.43 -3.83 22.80
CA MET A 1 4.70 -4.49 21.51
C MET A 1 3.70 -3.98 20.49
N VAL A 2 4.22 -3.54 19.36
CA VAL A 2 3.49 -3.03 18.20
C VAL A 2 2.67 -4.15 17.58
N ARG A 3 1.41 -3.92 17.20
CA ARG A 3 0.56 -4.91 16.53
C ARG A 3 -0.18 -4.25 15.37
N CYS A 4 -0.19 -4.91 14.22
CA CYS A 4 -0.89 -4.48 13.01
C CYS A 4 -1.89 -5.58 12.60
N ILE A 5 -3.11 -5.17 12.27
CA ILE A 5 -4.14 -6.08 11.76
C ILE A 5 -4.20 -5.88 10.26
N ILE A 6 -3.93 -6.95 9.50
CA ILE A 6 -4.09 -6.90 8.05
C ILE A 6 -5.49 -7.37 7.70
N ILE A 7 -6.23 -6.51 7.03
CA ILE A 7 -7.56 -6.80 6.51
C ILE A 7 -7.44 -6.99 5.01
N THR A 8 -7.99 -8.07 4.48
CA THR A 8 -7.76 -8.43 3.08
C THR A 8 -9.00 -8.96 2.41
N LYS A 9 -9.27 -8.44 1.20
CA LYS A 9 -10.14 -9.13 0.26
C LYS A 9 -9.50 -10.43 -0.24
N THR A 10 -10.22 -11.54 -0.13
CA THR A 10 -9.72 -12.89 -0.48
C THR A 10 -9.31 -13.06 -1.95
N ASN A 11 -9.89 -12.29 -2.89
CA ASN A 11 -9.45 -12.22 -4.30
C ASN A 11 -8.10 -11.48 -4.53
N SER A 12 -7.56 -10.80 -3.54
CA SER A 12 -6.23 -10.19 -3.61
C SER A 12 -5.15 -11.24 -3.34
N PHE A 13 -4.90 -12.11 -4.33
CA PHE A 13 -3.95 -13.22 -4.21
C PHE A 13 -2.52 -12.80 -3.78
N PHE A 14 -2.15 -11.53 -3.97
CA PHE A 14 -0.88 -10.98 -3.48
C PHE A 14 -0.74 -11.01 -1.95
N HIS A 15 -1.84 -11.03 -1.21
CA HIS A 15 -1.79 -11.13 0.25
C HIS A 15 -1.32 -12.48 0.75
N PHE A 16 -1.70 -13.57 0.08
CA PHE A 16 -1.18 -14.91 0.43
C PHE A 16 0.31 -14.98 0.17
N GLN A 17 0.75 -14.40 -0.94
CA GLN A 17 2.15 -14.33 -1.27
C GLN A 17 2.92 -13.41 -0.31
N PHE A 18 2.28 -12.35 0.20
CA PHE A 18 2.84 -11.53 1.27
C PHE A 18 3.06 -12.37 2.53
N TRP A 19 2.04 -13.08 3.03
CA TRP A 19 2.18 -13.95 4.22
C TRP A 19 3.19 -15.07 4.01
N GLU A 20 3.25 -15.66 2.82
CA GLU A 20 4.26 -16.65 2.45
C GLU A 20 5.67 -16.04 2.56
N ILE A 21 5.93 -14.88 1.94
CA ILE A 21 7.23 -14.22 2.00
C ILE A 21 7.60 -13.84 3.44
N ILE A 22 6.69 -13.22 4.19
CA ILE A 22 7.01 -12.82 5.56
C ILE A 22 7.15 -14.03 6.49
N SER A 23 6.38 -15.10 6.30
CA SER A 23 6.55 -16.35 7.05
C SER A 23 7.94 -16.93 6.78
N GLU A 24 8.35 -16.98 5.51
CA GLU A 24 9.69 -17.45 5.13
C GLU A 24 10.81 -16.55 5.68
N GLU A 25 10.64 -15.23 5.68
CA GLU A 25 11.61 -14.30 6.27
C GLU A 25 11.74 -14.45 7.79
N HIS A 26 10.64 -14.78 8.47
CA HIS A 26 10.61 -15.08 9.91
C HIS A 26 10.92 -16.54 10.23
N GLY A 27 11.16 -17.41 9.25
CA GLY A 27 11.44 -18.83 9.46
C GLY A 27 10.25 -19.64 10.00
N ILE A 28 9.02 -19.19 9.75
CA ILE A 28 7.79 -19.86 10.16
C ILE A 28 7.34 -20.79 9.03
N ASP A 29 7.10 -22.06 9.36
CA ASP A 29 6.60 -23.04 8.39
C ASP A 29 5.07 -22.95 8.19
N ALA A 30 4.54 -23.68 7.21
CA ALA A 30 3.11 -23.74 6.93
C ALA A 30 2.25 -24.30 8.08
N SER A 31 2.87 -24.94 9.09
CA SER A 31 2.20 -25.43 10.30
C SER A 31 2.19 -24.38 11.43
N GLY A 32 2.90 -23.28 11.25
CA GLY A 32 3.06 -22.18 12.21
C GLY A 32 4.20 -22.38 13.19
N VAL A 33 5.07 -23.37 12.99
CA VAL A 33 6.22 -23.63 13.86
C VAL A 33 7.43 -22.85 13.35
N TYR A 34 8.14 -22.22 14.28
CA TYR A 34 9.40 -21.54 13.98
C TYR A 34 10.55 -22.54 13.82
N ASN A 35 11.13 -22.57 12.62
CA ASN A 35 12.32 -23.34 12.26
C ASN A 35 13.46 -22.39 11.79
N GLY A 36 13.47 -21.14 12.24
CA GLY A 36 14.46 -20.14 11.85
C GLY A 36 15.82 -20.34 12.51
N GLU A 37 16.83 -19.70 11.94
CA GLU A 37 18.24 -19.79 12.38
C GLU A 37 18.71 -18.55 13.16
N SER A 38 17.91 -17.47 13.21
CA SER A 38 18.32 -16.16 13.72
C SER A 38 17.34 -15.59 14.75
N ASP A 39 17.84 -15.23 15.93
CA ASP A 39 17.05 -14.63 17.02
C ASP A 39 16.36 -13.32 16.61
N LEU A 40 16.96 -12.55 15.68
CA LEU A 40 16.39 -11.31 15.16
C LEU A 40 15.05 -11.53 14.42
N GLN A 41 14.79 -12.76 13.94
CA GLN A 41 13.52 -13.12 13.32
C GLN A 41 12.37 -13.19 14.34
N LEU A 42 12.67 -13.48 15.61
CA LEU A 42 11.68 -13.60 16.66
C LEU A 42 11.45 -12.29 17.44
N GLU A 43 12.40 -11.36 17.41
CA GLU A 43 12.38 -10.18 18.27
C GLU A 43 11.14 -9.28 18.08
N ARG A 44 10.63 -9.17 16.83
CA ARG A 44 9.41 -8.40 16.49
C ARG A 44 8.35 -9.24 15.76
N VAL A 45 8.37 -10.55 15.93
CA VAL A 45 7.37 -11.45 15.32
C VAL A 45 5.94 -11.13 15.81
N SER A 46 5.82 -10.59 17.03
CA SER A 46 4.55 -10.20 17.66
C SER A 46 3.76 -9.14 16.87
N VAL A 47 4.42 -8.43 15.94
CA VAL A 47 3.81 -7.37 15.13
C VAL A 47 2.71 -7.92 14.23
N TYR A 48 3.01 -9.01 13.52
CA TYR A 48 2.10 -9.64 12.57
C TYR A 48 1.58 -11.00 13.04
N TYR A 49 2.22 -11.62 14.04
CA TYR A 49 1.80 -12.94 14.53
C TYR A 49 1.30 -12.88 15.98
N ASN A 50 0.25 -13.65 16.24
CA ASN A 50 -0.20 -14.08 17.55
C ASN A 50 0.57 -15.36 17.95
N GLU A 51 1.11 -15.40 19.17
CA GLU A 51 1.65 -16.64 19.73
C GLU A 51 0.48 -17.42 20.37
N ALA A 52 0.02 -18.47 19.69
CA ALA A 52 -1.22 -19.17 20.05
C ALA A 52 -1.07 -20.12 21.25
N SER A 53 0.16 -20.51 21.61
CA SER A 53 0.41 -21.27 22.84
C SER A 53 1.90 -21.32 23.19
N ALA A 54 2.23 -20.85 24.40
CA ALA A 54 3.50 -21.12 25.07
C ALA A 54 3.58 -22.58 25.55
N VAL A 55 3.40 -23.56 24.66
CA VAL A 55 3.74 -24.95 24.99
C VAL A 55 5.24 -25.06 24.81
N SER A 56 5.96 -24.86 25.92
CA SER A 56 7.39 -25.09 26.15
C SER A 56 8.39 -24.54 25.11
N ARG A 57 9.47 -23.90 25.58
CA ARG A 57 10.62 -23.52 24.74
C ARG A 57 11.25 -24.67 23.94
N ALA A 58 10.85 -25.92 24.19
CA ALA A 58 11.34 -27.12 23.52
C ALA A 58 10.47 -27.58 22.32
N SER A 59 9.25 -27.07 22.14
CA SER A 59 8.34 -27.51 21.06
C SER A 59 8.15 -26.52 19.91
N GLY A 60 8.80 -25.35 19.97
CA GLY A 60 8.60 -24.28 18.98
C GLY A 60 7.21 -23.67 19.11
N GLY A 61 7.13 -22.40 19.54
CA GLY A 61 5.84 -21.71 19.67
C GLY A 61 5.08 -21.73 18.34
N LYS A 62 3.75 -21.89 18.40
CA LYS A 62 2.90 -21.80 17.20
C LYS A 62 2.52 -20.34 16.96
N TYR A 63 2.93 -19.81 15.82
CA TYR A 63 2.65 -18.46 15.37
C TYR A 63 1.48 -18.45 14.39
N VAL A 64 0.50 -17.59 14.65
CA VAL A 64 -0.72 -17.44 13.84
C VAL A 64 -0.80 -16.00 13.33
N PRO A 65 -0.91 -15.74 12.01
CA PRO A 65 -1.12 -14.43 11.42
C PRO A 65 -2.27 -13.65 12.06
N ARG A 66 -2.05 -12.36 12.33
CA ARG A 66 -3.10 -11.36 12.59
C ARG A 66 -3.68 -10.88 11.27
N ALA A 67 -4.36 -11.78 10.58
CA ALA A 67 -5.05 -11.49 9.34
C ALA A 67 -6.56 -11.69 9.52
N ILE A 68 -7.33 -10.81 8.92
CA ILE A 68 -8.78 -10.92 8.76
C ILE A 68 -9.04 -11.01 7.27
N LEU A 69 -9.61 -12.13 6.85
CA LEU A 69 -9.91 -12.40 5.45
C LEU A 69 -11.40 -12.18 5.24
N LEU A 70 -11.71 -11.24 4.35
CA LEU A 70 -13.07 -10.91 3.99
C LEU A 70 -13.30 -11.17 2.50
N ASP A 71 -14.47 -11.69 2.16
CA ASP A 71 -14.96 -11.63 0.78
C ASP A 71 -16.47 -11.74 0.77
N LEU A 72 -17.10 -11.17 -0.25
CA LEU A 72 -18.53 -11.36 -0.47
C LEU A 72 -18.80 -12.68 -1.23
N GLU A 73 -17.75 -13.25 -1.84
CA GLU A 73 -17.82 -14.50 -2.59
C GLU A 73 -17.21 -15.68 -1.81
N PRO A 74 -17.92 -16.81 -1.66
CA PRO A 74 -17.41 -17.95 -0.90
C PRO A 74 -16.32 -18.75 -1.66
N GLY A 75 -16.26 -18.65 -2.99
CA GLY A 75 -15.36 -19.46 -3.83
C GLY A 75 -13.87 -19.18 -3.61
N THR A 76 -13.52 -17.98 -3.15
CA THR A 76 -12.13 -17.57 -2.92
C THR A 76 -11.54 -18.28 -1.69
N MET A 77 -12.37 -18.69 -0.73
CA MET A 77 -11.93 -19.36 0.49
C MET A 77 -11.27 -20.72 0.24
N GLU A 78 -11.81 -21.52 -0.69
CA GLU A 78 -11.28 -22.85 -0.99
C GLU A 78 -9.92 -22.76 -1.69
N ALA A 79 -9.74 -21.77 -2.57
CA ALA A 79 -8.46 -21.46 -3.18
C ALA A 79 -7.41 -21.05 -2.14
N VAL A 80 -7.83 -20.28 -1.13
CA VAL A 80 -6.94 -19.85 -0.05
C VAL A 80 -6.54 -20.99 0.87
N ARG A 81 -7.51 -21.81 1.28
CA ARG A 81 -7.27 -22.93 2.18
C ARG A 81 -6.42 -24.02 1.52
N SER A 82 -6.52 -24.18 0.20
CA SER A 82 -5.70 -25.10 -0.58
C SER A 82 -4.28 -24.58 -0.86
N GLY A 83 -4.01 -23.29 -0.63
CA GLY A 83 -2.68 -22.69 -0.73
C GLY A 83 -1.67 -23.27 0.28
N SER A 84 -0.37 -23.10 -0.02
CA SER A 84 0.76 -23.61 0.77
C SER A 84 0.66 -23.23 2.26
N TYR A 85 0.31 -21.98 2.55
CA TYR A 85 0.16 -21.42 3.90
C TYR A 85 -1.31 -21.28 4.34
N GLY A 86 -2.28 -21.86 3.62
CA GLY A 86 -3.71 -21.71 3.90
C GLY A 86 -4.15 -22.22 5.28
N LYS A 87 -3.43 -23.20 5.83
CA LYS A 87 -3.67 -23.79 7.17
C LYS A 87 -3.16 -22.94 8.33
N LEU A 88 -2.37 -21.91 8.03
CA LEU A 88 -1.77 -21.03 9.01
C LEU A 88 -2.80 -20.04 9.59
N PHE A 89 -3.78 -19.63 8.78
CA PHE A 89 -4.82 -18.67 9.16
C PHE A 89 -5.83 -19.27 10.14
N ARG A 90 -6.29 -18.46 11.09
CA ARG A 90 -7.33 -18.86 12.05
C ARG A 90 -8.68 -19.00 11.32
N PRO A 91 -9.37 -20.15 11.40
CA PRO A 91 -10.67 -20.35 10.76
C PRO A 91 -11.73 -19.33 11.18
N ASP A 92 -11.68 -18.85 12.42
CA ASP A 92 -12.60 -17.86 12.97
C ASP A 92 -12.42 -16.46 12.35
N ASN A 93 -11.29 -16.19 11.69
CA ASN A 93 -10.99 -14.88 11.10
C ASN A 93 -11.39 -14.79 9.62
N PHE A 94 -12.07 -15.82 9.11
CA PHE A 94 -12.66 -15.81 7.76
C PHE A 94 -14.11 -15.34 7.86
N VAL A 95 -14.38 -14.16 7.31
CA VAL A 95 -15.72 -13.59 7.24
C VAL A 95 -16.13 -13.54 5.78
N PHE A 96 -17.21 -14.22 5.43
CA PHE A 96 -17.63 -14.31 4.03
C PHE A 96 -19.13 -14.13 3.85
N GLY A 97 -19.47 -13.50 2.72
CA GLY A 97 -20.84 -13.37 2.23
C GLY A 97 -21.30 -14.60 1.45
N GLN A 98 -22.58 -14.61 1.11
CA GLN A 98 -23.17 -15.59 0.20
C GLN A 98 -23.36 -15.03 -1.22
N SER A 99 -23.31 -13.70 -1.36
CA SER A 99 -23.66 -12.95 -2.57
C SER A 99 -22.51 -12.03 -2.94
N GLY A 100 -21.99 -12.14 -4.17
CA GLY A 100 -20.88 -11.33 -4.65
C GLY A 100 -21.31 -9.93 -5.09
N ALA A 101 -20.42 -8.94 -4.97
CA ALA A 101 -20.69 -7.56 -5.40
C ALA A 101 -20.74 -7.38 -6.92
N GLY A 102 -20.31 -8.36 -7.74
CA GLY A 102 -20.41 -8.29 -9.20
C GLY A 102 -19.74 -7.06 -9.85
N ASN A 103 -18.59 -6.65 -9.34
CA ASN A 103 -17.85 -5.43 -9.75
C ASN A 103 -18.65 -4.12 -9.62
N ASN A 104 -19.62 -4.07 -8.70
CA ASN A 104 -20.37 -2.87 -8.39
C ASN A 104 -19.97 -2.32 -7.01
N TRP A 105 -19.42 -1.11 -6.97
CA TRP A 105 -19.05 -0.43 -5.72
C TRP A 105 -20.26 -0.17 -4.82
N ALA A 106 -21.40 0.26 -5.38
CA ALA A 106 -22.60 0.58 -4.58
C ALA A 106 -23.13 -0.67 -3.86
N LYS A 107 -23.06 -1.85 -4.48
CA LYS A 107 -23.40 -3.11 -3.81
C LYS A 107 -22.48 -3.41 -2.62
N GLY A 108 -21.19 -3.19 -2.81
CA GLY A 108 -20.20 -3.37 -1.76
C GLY A 108 -20.35 -2.35 -0.62
N HIS A 109 -20.81 -1.14 -0.92
CA HIS A 109 -20.84 -0.04 0.04
C HIS A 109 -22.19 0.10 0.78
N TYR A 110 -23.32 -0.06 0.07
CA TYR A 110 -24.65 0.24 0.61
C TYR A 110 -25.51 -0.99 0.89
N THR A 111 -25.32 -2.10 0.18
CA THR A 111 -26.18 -3.29 0.31
C THR A 111 -25.46 -4.47 0.95
N GLU A 112 -24.90 -5.37 0.14
CA GLU A 112 -24.32 -6.64 0.59
C GLU A 112 -23.13 -6.44 1.56
N GLY A 113 -22.27 -5.46 1.29
CA GLY A 113 -21.13 -5.19 2.17
C GLY A 113 -21.54 -4.52 3.48
N ALA A 114 -22.63 -3.75 3.51
CA ALA A 114 -23.16 -3.15 4.73
C ALA A 114 -23.77 -4.19 5.67
N GLU A 115 -24.35 -5.27 5.14
CA GLU A 115 -24.83 -6.38 5.97
C GLU A 115 -23.67 -7.18 6.59
N LEU A 116 -22.54 -7.32 5.88
CA LEU A 116 -21.40 -8.11 6.33
C LEU A 116 -20.41 -7.33 7.19
N VAL A 117 -20.38 -5.99 7.10
CA VAL A 117 -19.38 -5.15 7.78
C VAL A 117 -19.40 -5.32 9.30
N ASP A 118 -20.58 -5.47 9.91
CA ASP A 118 -20.72 -5.62 11.36
C ASP A 118 -20.04 -6.90 11.86
N ALA A 119 -20.19 -8.01 11.12
CA ALA A 119 -19.50 -9.26 11.45
C ALA A 119 -17.98 -9.13 11.32
N VAL A 120 -17.50 -8.37 10.33
CA VAL A 120 -16.06 -8.08 10.18
C VAL A 120 -15.57 -7.22 11.35
N LEU A 121 -16.30 -6.17 11.72
CA LEU A 121 -15.96 -5.28 12.83
C LEU A 121 -15.87 -6.03 14.16
N ASP A 122 -16.73 -7.02 14.42
CA ASP A 122 -16.64 -7.85 15.62
C ASP A 122 -15.35 -8.68 15.67
N VAL A 123 -14.91 -9.23 14.53
CA VAL A 123 -13.61 -9.92 14.44
C VAL A 123 -12.45 -8.94 14.61
N VAL A 124 -12.55 -7.75 14.03
CA VAL A 124 -11.57 -6.67 14.20
C VAL A 124 -11.44 -6.30 15.68
N ARG A 125 -12.56 -6.08 16.38
CA ARG A 125 -12.60 -5.80 17.83
C ARG A 125 -11.93 -6.90 18.63
N LYS A 126 -12.25 -8.16 18.35
CA LYS A 126 -11.65 -9.31 19.04
C LYS A 126 -10.12 -9.36 18.86
N GLU A 127 -9.62 -9.07 17.66
CA GLU A 127 -8.17 -9.01 17.43
C GLU A 127 -7.54 -7.76 18.07
N CYS A 128 -8.24 -6.62 18.09
CA CYS A 128 -7.82 -5.39 18.78
C CYS A 128 -7.72 -5.59 20.30
N GLU A 129 -8.70 -6.22 20.94
CA GLU A 129 -8.67 -6.53 22.38
C GLU A 129 -7.54 -7.50 22.74
N ASN A 130 -7.21 -8.42 21.83
CA ASN A 130 -6.07 -9.29 22.01
C ASN A 130 -4.74 -8.55 21.94
N CYS A 131 -4.70 -7.28 21.48
CA CYS A 131 -3.48 -6.48 21.30
C CYS A 131 -3.09 -5.63 22.52
N ASP A 132 -1.83 -5.75 22.99
CA ASP A 132 -1.33 -4.87 24.08
C ASP A 132 -1.23 -3.40 23.64
N CYS A 133 -0.76 -3.14 22.41
CA CYS A 133 -0.65 -1.80 21.84
C CYS A 133 -0.79 -1.85 20.32
N LEU A 134 -1.99 -1.51 19.85
CA LEU A 134 -2.32 -1.44 18.42
C LEU A 134 -1.65 -0.22 17.79
N GLN A 135 -0.88 -0.41 16.71
CA GLN A 135 -0.35 0.73 15.95
C GLN A 135 -1.37 1.25 14.94
N GLY A 136 -2.03 0.33 14.24
CA GLY A 136 -2.86 0.66 13.10
C GLY A 136 -3.34 -0.55 12.33
N PHE A 137 -4.07 -0.27 11.27
CA PHE A 137 -4.66 -1.25 10.36
C PHE A 137 -3.98 -1.15 8.99
N GLN A 138 -3.83 -2.30 8.34
CA GLN A 138 -3.36 -2.39 6.96
C GLN A 138 -4.45 -3.05 6.12
N LEU A 139 -5.08 -2.28 5.25
CA LEU A 139 -6.04 -2.83 4.29
C LEU A 139 -5.34 -3.14 2.97
N THR A 140 -5.51 -4.35 2.45
CA THR A 140 -5.10 -4.69 1.08
C THR A 140 -6.34 -4.92 0.23
N HIS A 141 -6.53 -4.08 -0.77
CA HIS A 141 -7.73 -4.12 -1.61
C HIS A 141 -7.45 -3.67 -3.06
N SER A 142 -8.42 -3.91 -3.93
CA SER A 142 -8.41 -3.43 -5.32
C SER A 142 -9.52 -2.41 -5.50
N LEU A 143 -9.19 -1.28 -6.12
CA LEU A 143 -10.11 -0.18 -6.37
C LEU A 143 -11.04 -0.45 -7.56
N GLY A 144 -10.67 -1.38 -8.45
CA GLY A 144 -11.48 -1.70 -9.64
C GLY A 144 -12.66 -2.65 -9.37
N GLY A 145 -12.61 -3.44 -8.30
CA GLY A 145 -13.66 -4.41 -7.97
C GLY A 145 -14.92 -3.76 -7.38
N GLY A 146 -15.86 -4.57 -6.87
CA GLY A 146 -17.03 -4.09 -6.10
C GLY A 146 -16.86 -4.28 -4.59
N THR A 147 -16.45 -5.47 -4.16
CA THR A 147 -16.22 -5.75 -2.73
C THR A 147 -14.99 -5.02 -2.18
N GLY A 148 -13.87 -5.06 -2.90
CA GLY A 148 -12.59 -4.55 -2.39
C GLY A 148 -12.64 -3.04 -2.26
N SER A 149 -13.27 -2.41 -3.23
CA SER A 149 -13.48 -0.97 -3.32
C SER A 149 -14.59 -0.53 -2.35
N GLY A 150 -15.85 -0.94 -2.57
CA GLY A 150 -17.02 -0.49 -1.82
C GLY A 150 -17.06 -0.94 -0.37
N MET A 151 -16.92 -2.25 -0.11
CA MET A 151 -16.91 -2.76 1.26
C MET A 151 -15.61 -2.39 1.98
N GLY A 152 -14.48 -2.32 1.24
CA GLY A 152 -13.19 -1.89 1.80
C GLY A 152 -13.22 -0.45 2.29
N THR A 153 -13.77 0.47 1.51
CA THR A 153 -13.90 1.88 1.91
C THR A 153 -14.91 2.07 3.04
N LEU A 154 -16.02 1.33 3.03
CA LEU A 154 -16.98 1.31 4.14
C LEU A 154 -16.29 0.89 5.45
N LEU A 155 -15.51 -0.20 5.39
CA LEU A 155 -14.80 -0.72 6.54
C LEU A 155 -13.74 0.27 7.05
N ILE A 156 -13.02 0.96 6.16
CA ILE A 156 -12.07 2.01 6.55
C ILE A 156 -12.78 3.12 7.32
N SER A 157 -13.91 3.62 6.80
CA SER A 157 -14.69 4.66 7.46
C SER A 157 -15.15 4.22 8.85
N LYS A 158 -15.70 3.01 8.99
CA LYS A 158 -16.12 2.45 10.29
C LYS A 158 -14.97 2.23 11.27
N ILE A 159 -13.81 1.78 10.80
CA ILE A 159 -12.63 1.65 11.65
C ILE A 159 -12.12 3.03 12.08
N ARG A 160 -12.19 4.04 11.21
CA ARG A 160 -11.78 5.41 11.56
C ARG A 160 -12.73 6.05 12.59
N GLU A 161 -14.02 5.77 12.51
CA GLU A 161 -15.01 6.18 13.53
C GLU A 161 -14.71 5.54 14.90
N GLU A 162 -14.39 4.24 14.94
CA GLU A 162 -14.16 3.52 16.20
C GLU A 162 -12.74 3.71 16.78
N TYR A 163 -11.74 3.88 15.90
CA TYR A 163 -10.33 3.99 16.25
C TYR A 163 -9.66 5.22 15.59
N PRO A 164 -10.07 6.45 15.94
CA PRO A 164 -9.57 7.68 15.30
C PRO A 164 -8.07 7.92 15.53
N ASP A 165 -7.55 7.48 16.69
CA ASP A 165 -6.13 7.66 17.05
C ASP A 165 -5.19 6.67 16.37
N ARG A 166 -5.68 5.72 15.57
CA ARG A 166 -4.87 4.64 14.97
C ARG A 166 -4.57 4.94 13.51
N ILE A 167 -3.36 4.57 13.09
CA ILE A 167 -2.92 4.77 11.72
C ILE A 167 -3.66 3.82 10.78
N MET A 168 -4.20 4.34 9.69
CA MET A 168 -4.85 3.57 8.63
C MET A 168 -3.99 3.57 7.37
N ASN A 169 -3.44 2.40 7.05
CA ASN A 169 -2.63 2.19 5.86
C ASN A 169 -3.38 1.34 4.84
N THR A 170 -3.29 1.69 3.56
CA THR A 170 -3.88 0.88 2.50
C THR A 170 -2.87 0.54 1.40
N TYR A 171 -2.91 -0.70 0.93
CA TYR A 171 -2.29 -1.13 -0.31
C TYR A 171 -3.38 -1.24 -1.36
N SER A 172 -3.45 -0.21 -2.20
CA SER A 172 -4.54 0.01 -3.14
C SER A 172 -4.08 -0.32 -4.55
N VAL A 173 -4.63 -1.41 -5.10
CA VAL A 173 -4.38 -1.77 -6.50
C VAL A 173 -5.30 -0.94 -7.40
N VAL A 174 -4.69 -0.11 -8.22
CA VAL A 174 -5.34 0.75 -9.20
C VAL A 174 -5.62 -0.07 -10.46
N PRO A 175 -6.85 -0.04 -10.99
CA PRO A 175 -7.20 -0.74 -12.22
C PRO A 175 -6.44 -0.19 -13.43
N SER A 176 -6.23 -1.05 -14.43
CA SER A 176 -5.66 -0.66 -15.72
C SER A 176 -6.39 -1.38 -16.86
N PRO A 177 -6.73 -0.66 -17.95
CA PRO A 177 -7.40 -1.23 -19.12
C PRO A 177 -6.53 -2.25 -19.88
N LYS A 178 -5.22 -2.33 -19.60
CA LYS A 178 -4.35 -3.37 -20.19
C LYS A 178 -4.53 -4.75 -19.54
N VAL A 179 -5.01 -4.77 -18.30
CA VAL A 179 -5.02 -5.96 -17.44
C VAL A 179 -6.43 -6.47 -17.17
N SER A 180 -7.44 -5.59 -17.18
CA SER A 180 -8.84 -5.95 -16.94
C SER A 180 -9.75 -5.51 -18.09
N ASP A 181 -10.69 -6.40 -18.43
CA ASP A 181 -11.74 -6.17 -19.44
C ASP A 181 -13.01 -5.52 -18.85
N THR A 182 -13.02 -5.24 -17.54
CA THR A 182 -14.20 -4.68 -16.87
C THR A 182 -14.32 -3.18 -17.15
N VAL A 183 -15.41 -2.79 -17.81
CA VAL A 183 -15.64 -1.39 -18.21
C VAL A 183 -16.00 -0.46 -17.05
N VAL A 184 -16.51 -0.98 -15.92
CA VAL A 184 -16.99 -0.16 -14.79
C VAL A 184 -15.92 0.21 -13.74
N GLU A 185 -14.68 -0.26 -13.91
CA GLU A 185 -13.59 -0.01 -12.95
C GLU A 185 -13.30 1.47 -12.68
N PRO A 186 -13.36 2.40 -13.67
CA PRO A 186 -13.16 3.82 -13.40
C PRO A 186 -14.19 4.40 -12.42
N TYR A 187 -15.45 3.96 -12.46
CA TYR A 187 -16.46 4.38 -11.48
C TYR A 187 -16.08 3.92 -10.06
N ASN A 188 -15.77 2.63 -9.92
CA ASN A 188 -15.40 2.04 -8.64
C ASN A 188 -14.13 2.72 -8.07
N ALA A 189 -13.15 3.03 -8.92
CA ALA A 189 -11.91 3.67 -8.52
C ALA A 189 -12.12 5.11 -8.07
N THR A 190 -12.85 5.94 -8.83
CA THR A 190 -13.13 7.33 -8.45
C THR A 190 -13.86 7.43 -7.12
N LEU A 191 -14.92 6.62 -6.93
CA LEU A 191 -15.69 6.57 -5.69
C LEU A 191 -14.82 6.12 -4.51
N SER A 192 -13.92 5.17 -4.74
CA SER A 192 -13.03 4.69 -3.69
C SER A 192 -11.95 5.70 -3.32
N ILE A 193 -11.35 6.37 -4.31
CA ILE A 193 -10.33 7.39 -4.07
C ILE A 193 -10.93 8.52 -3.24
N HIS A 194 -12.16 8.97 -3.53
CA HIS A 194 -12.84 9.97 -2.72
C HIS A 194 -12.88 9.58 -1.23
N GLN A 195 -13.23 8.33 -0.92
CA GLN A 195 -13.23 7.82 0.45
C GLN A 195 -11.83 7.65 1.06
N LEU A 196 -10.83 7.28 0.24
CA LEU A 196 -9.44 7.10 0.70
C LEU A 196 -8.77 8.42 1.04
N VAL A 197 -9.09 9.51 0.33
CA VAL A 197 -8.54 10.85 0.59
C VAL A 197 -8.85 11.31 2.02
N GLU A 198 -10.04 11.00 2.54
CA GLU A 198 -10.48 11.49 3.84
C GLU A 198 -10.17 10.54 4.99
N ASN A 199 -10.24 9.22 4.73
CA ASN A 199 -10.25 8.23 5.81
C ASN A 199 -8.93 7.45 6.00
N THR A 200 -7.92 7.69 5.16
CA THR A 200 -6.62 6.98 5.26
C THR A 200 -5.47 7.92 5.57
N ASP A 201 -4.46 7.43 6.29
CA ASP A 201 -3.27 8.21 6.62
C ASP A 201 -2.12 7.91 5.63
N GLU A 202 -2.06 6.70 5.07
CA GLU A 202 -1.09 6.31 4.03
C GLU A 202 -1.73 5.40 3.00
N THR A 203 -1.62 5.73 1.71
CA THR A 203 -2.09 4.87 0.62
C THR A 203 -0.97 4.55 -0.36
N TYR A 204 -0.58 3.29 -0.44
CA TYR A 204 0.39 2.78 -1.41
C TYR A 204 -0.34 2.47 -2.71
N CYS A 205 -0.10 3.30 -3.74
CA CYS A 205 -0.68 3.14 -5.06
C CYS A 205 0.09 2.09 -5.85
N ILE A 206 -0.58 0.98 -6.17
CA ILE A 206 -0.01 -0.11 -6.96
C ILE A 206 -0.76 -0.17 -8.29
N ASP A 207 -0.10 0.14 -9.39
CA ASP A 207 -0.70 0.15 -10.71
C ASP A 207 -0.41 -1.16 -11.45
N ASN A 208 -1.48 -1.85 -11.85
CA ASN A 208 -1.39 -3.05 -12.67
C ASN A 208 -0.69 -2.79 -14.02
N GLU A 209 -0.80 -1.58 -14.58
CA GLU A 209 -0.11 -1.20 -15.81
C GLU A 209 1.41 -1.23 -15.64
N ALA A 210 1.90 -0.63 -14.56
CA ALA A 210 3.32 -0.56 -14.25
C ALA A 210 3.88 -1.96 -13.93
N LEU A 211 3.15 -2.75 -13.14
CA LEU A 211 3.54 -4.13 -12.84
C LEU A 211 3.65 -4.98 -14.11
N TYR A 212 2.69 -4.85 -15.03
CA TYR A 212 2.73 -5.55 -16.31
C TYR A 212 3.94 -5.13 -17.15
N ASP A 213 4.19 -3.82 -17.26
CA ASP A 213 5.34 -3.29 -18.01
C ASP A 213 6.67 -3.70 -17.39
N ILE A 214 6.80 -3.77 -16.06
CA ILE A 214 7.98 -4.31 -15.36
C ILE A 214 8.19 -5.79 -15.72
N CYS A 215 7.15 -6.62 -15.59
CA CYS A 215 7.24 -8.05 -15.88
C CYS A 215 7.62 -8.32 -17.34
N PHE A 216 6.99 -7.60 -18.27
CA PHE A 216 7.22 -7.79 -19.70
C PHE A 216 8.55 -7.20 -20.17
N ARG A 217 8.84 -5.94 -19.82
CA ARG A 217 10.01 -5.21 -20.35
C ARG A 217 11.28 -5.48 -19.55
N THR A 218 11.19 -5.52 -18.22
CA THR A 218 12.36 -5.62 -17.33
C THR A 218 12.69 -7.07 -17.02
N LEU A 219 11.70 -7.86 -16.58
CA LEU A 219 11.90 -9.28 -16.24
C LEU A 219 11.91 -10.21 -17.46
N LYS A 220 11.52 -9.70 -18.64
CA LYS A 220 11.46 -10.44 -19.93
C LYS A 220 10.55 -11.67 -19.87
N VAL A 221 9.46 -11.59 -19.10
CA VAL A 221 8.42 -12.62 -19.07
C VAL A 221 7.46 -12.35 -20.24
N PRO A 222 7.37 -13.25 -21.24
CA PRO A 222 6.61 -12.98 -22.46
C PRO A 222 5.10 -12.85 -22.21
N ASN A 223 4.55 -13.62 -21.26
CA ASN A 223 3.16 -13.55 -20.83
C ASN A 223 3.10 -13.47 -19.30
N PRO A 224 3.09 -12.26 -18.70
CA PRO A 224 2.99 -12.08 -17.26
C PRO A 224 1.66 -12.66 -16.73
N SER A 225 1.74 -13.54 -15.73
CA SER A 225 0.56 -14.04 -15.02
C SER A 225 0.28 -13.18 -13.79
N TYR A 226 -0.95 -13.22 -13.25
CA TYR A 226 -1.26 -12.55 -11.97
C TYR A 226 -0.33 -13.00 -10.83
N GLY A 227 0.18 -14.24 -10.86
CA GLY A 227 1.18 -14.71 -9.89
C GLY A 227 2.51 -13.95 -9.95
N ASP A 228 2.92 -13.50 -11.13
CA ASP A 228 4.14 -12.70 -11.31
C ASP A 228 3.94 -11.26 -10.81
N LEU A 229 2.78 -10.67 -11.09
CA LEU A 229 2.42 -9.33 -10.59
C LEU A 229 2.33 -9.35 -9.06
N ASN A 230 1.66 -10.35 -8.50
CA ASN A 230 1.52 -10.54 -7.06
C ASN A 230 2.88 -10.73 -6.38
N HIS A 231 3.84 -11.38 -7.06
CA HIS A 231 5.19 -11.54 -6.52
C HIS A 231 5.88 -10.20 -6.32
N LEU A 232 5.77 -9.28 -7.28
CA LEU A 232 6.31 -7.94 -7.17
C LEU A 232 5.66 -7.15 -6.03
N VAL A 233 4.32 -7.20 -5.94
CA VAL A 233 3.56 -6.53 -4.88
C VAL A 233 3.99 -7.04 -3.50
N SER A 234 4.08 -8.35 -3.34
CA SER A 234 4.47 -8.98 -2.07
C SER A 234 5.90 -8.62 -1.64
N LEU A 235 6.85 -8.50 -2.58
CA LEU A 235 8.21 -8.02 -2.31
C LEU A 235 8.22 -6.56 -1.83
N THR A 236 7.44 -5.69 -2.46
CA THR A 236 7.29 -4.30 -2.04
C THR A 236 6.66 -4.20 -0.66
N MET A 237 5.56 -4.91 -0.41
CA MET A 237 4.92 -4.94 0.91
C MET A 237 5.89 -5.47 1.99
N SER A 238 6.66 -6.52 1.68
CA SER A 238 7.71 -7.01 2.58
C SER A 238 8.75 -5.92 2.86
N GLY A 239 9.19 -5.19 1.83
CA GLY A 239 10.12 -4.07 1.92
C GLY A 239 9.63 -2.92 2.80
N VAL A 240 8.42 -2.41 2.55
CA VAL A 240 7.79 -1.33 3.32
C VAL A 240 7.63 -1.73 4.79
N THR A 241 7.20 -2.97 5.05
CA THR A 241 6.97 -3.47 6.41
C THR A 241 8.24 -3.92 7.14
N THR A 242 9.41 -3.89 6.48
CA THR A 242 10.68 -4.35 7.06
C THR A 242 11.03 -3.57 8.33
N CYS A 243 10.83 -2.25 8.34
CA CYS A 243 11.10 -1.37 9.50
C CYS A 243 10.28 -1.74 10.75
N LEU A 244 9.12 -2.38 10.54
CA LEU A 244 8.24 -2.82 11.62
C LEU A 244 8.62 -4.22 12.10
N ARG A 245 8.97 -5.11 11.16
CA ARG A 245 9.21 -6.54 11.40
C ARG A 245 10.58 -6.87 11.96
N PHE A 246 11.56 -6.03 11.70
CA PHE A 246 12.92 -6.25 12.16
C PHE A 246 13.41 -5.03 12.94
N PRO A 247 14.22 -5.24 13.99
CA PRO A 247 14.93 -4.14 14.61
C PRO A 247 15.92 -3.56 13.60
N GLY A 248 15.70 -2.28 13.23
CA GLY A 248 16.61 -1.49 12.43
C GLY A 248 17.23 -0.38 13.26
N GLN A 249 18.37 0.15 12.82
CA GLN A 249 19.02 1.27 13.51
C GLN A 249 18.16 2.55 13.46
N LEU A 250 17.32 2.68 12.44
CA LEU A 250 16.26 3.68 12.36
C LEU A 250 14.93 3.06 12.82
N ASN A 251 14.54 3.30 14.07
CA ASN A 251 13.27 2.82 14.64
C ASN A 251 12.08 3.65 14.12
N ALA A 252 11.64 3.36 12.89
CA ALA A 252 10.46 3.95 12.27
C ALA A 252 9.22 3.09 12.56
N ASP A 253 8.40 3.54 13.51
CA ASP A 253 7.02 3.08 13.66
C ASP A 253 6.16 3.59 12.51
N LEU A 254 4.99 2.97 12.24
CA LEU A 254 4.05 3.43 11.21
C LEU A 254 3.73 4.92 11.33
N ARG A 255 3.46 5.40 12.55
CA ARG A 255 3.21 6.83 12.78
C ARG A 255 4.40 7.72 12.43
N LYS A 256 5.64 7.27 12.68
CA LYS A 256 6.83 8.04 12.32
C LYS A 256 7.04 8.04 10.82
N LEU A 257 6.70 6.95 10.12
CA LEU A 257 6.71 6.93 8.66
C LEU A 257 5.72 7.95 8.11
N ALA A 258 4.47 7.93 8.58
CA ALA A 258 3.41 8.86 8.18
C ALA A 258 3.85 10.32 8.37
N VAL A 259 4.34 10.68 9.57
CA VAL A 259 4.77 12.06 9.89
C VAL A 259 5.94 12.52 9.02
N ASN A 260 6.84 11.62 8.61
CA ASN A 260 7.96 11.99 7.73
C ASN A 260 7.58 12.04 6.26
N MET A 261 6.54 11.30 5.84
CA MET A 261 6.18 11.11 4.44
C MET A 261 5.00 11.97 3.98
N VAL A 262 4.12 12.37 4.91
CA VAL A 262 2.89 13.10 4.61
C VAL A 262 3.02 14.53 5.14
N PRO A 263 3.46 15.50 4.31
CA PRO A 263 3.48 16.91 4.70
C PRO A 263 2.07 17.49 4.81
N PHE A 264 1.15 17.04 3.95
CA PHE A 264 -0.23 17.52 3.89
C PHE A 264 -1.21 16.35 4.01
N PRO A 265 -2.26 16.44 4.84
CA PRO A 265 -3.15 15.30 5.14
C PRO A 265 -3.82 14.64 3.92
N ARG A 266 -4.09 15.39 2.84
CA ARG A 266 -4.72 14.85 1.61
C ARG A 266 -3.70 14.24 0.63
N LEU A 267 -2.41 14.53 0.81
CA LEU A 267 -1.33 14.12 -0.10
C LEU A 267 -0.53 12.96 0.49
N HIS A 268 -1.22 11.85 0.73
CA HIS A 268 -0.70 10.63 1.34
C HIS A 268 -0.67 9.44 0.36
N PHE A 269 -0.71 9.72 -0.94
CA PHE A 269 -0.62 8.69 -1.97
C PHE A 269 0.84 8.47 -2.37
N PHE A 270 1.37 7.30 -2.03
CA PHE A 270 2.76 6.95 -2.29
C PHE A 270 2.93 6.13 -3.55
N MET A 271 4.04 6.38 -4.24
CA MET A 271 4.56 5.56 -5.32
C MET A 271 5.61 4.60 -4.74
N PRO A 272 5.29 3.30 -4.63
CA PRO A 272 6.28 2.31 -4.25
C PRO A 272 7.19 1.96 -5.42
N GLY A 273 8.43 1.61 -5.11
CA GLY A 273 9.37 1.01 -6.04
C GLY A 273 10.17 -0.08 -5.34
N PHE A 274 10.68 -1.04 -6.12
CA PHE A 274 11.52 -2.10 -5.59
C PHE A 274 12.75 -2.27 -6.48
N ALA A 275 13.90 -2.45 -5.85
CA ALA A 275 15.12 -2.85 -6.51
C ALA A 275 15.81 -3.95 -5.69
N PRO A 276 16.46 -4.93 -6.33
CA PRO A 276 16.66 -5.05 -7.77
C PRO A 276 15.51 -5.80 -8.47
N LEU A 277 15.16 -5.33 -9.67
CA LEU A 277 14.27 -6.07 -10.58
C LEU A 277 15.14 -6.81 -11.60
N THR A 278 15.56 -8.02 -11.25
CA THR A 278 16.39 -8.86 -12.12
C THR A 278 15.64 -10.10 -12.57
N SER A 279 15.76 -10.42 -13.85
CA SER A 279 15.22 -11.68 -14.38
C SER A 279 15.97 -12.86 -13.76
N ARG A 280 15.28 -14.00 -13.61
CA ARG A 280 15.86 -15.25 -13.06
C ARG A 280 17.15 -15.70 -13.77
N GLY A 281 17.27 -15.39 -15.07
CA GLY A 281 18.47 -15.71 -15.86
C GLY A 281 19.64 -14.73 -15.69
N SER A 282 19.36 -13.46 -15.38
CA SER A 282 20.39 -12.42 -15.23
C SER A 282 20.88 -12.24 -13.79
N GLN A 283 20.19 -12.84 -12.81
CA GLN A 283 20.49 -12.71 -11.39
C GLN A 283 21.89 -13.22 -11.01
N GLN A 284 22.42 -14.22 -11.72
CA GLN A 284 23.77 -14.76 -11.44
C GLN A 284 24.92 -13.91 -12.00
N TYR A 285 24.64 -13.05 -12.99
CA TYR A 285 25.66 -12.28 -13.71
C TYR A 285 25.80 -10.84 -13.24
N ARG A 286 24.85 -10.34 -12.42
CA ARG A 286 24.83 -8.96 -11.97
C ARG A 286 25.35 -8.84 -10.54
N ALA A 287 26.45 -8.11 -10.36
CA ALA A 287 26.92 -7.72 -9.04
C ALA A 287 26.06 -6.58 -8.52
N LEU A 288 25.18 -6.87 -7.56
CA LEU A 288 24.40 -5.85 -6.88
C LEU A 288 25.34 -5.03 -6.00
N THR A 289 25.34 -3.71 -6.16
CA THR A 289 26.09 -2.74 -5.34
C THR A 289 25.14 -1.64 -4.86
N VAL A 290 25.49 -0.93 -3.79
CA VAL A 290 24.67 0.17 -3.26
C VAL A 290 24.41 1.25 -4.33
N PRO A 291 25.41 1.72 -5.11
CA PRO A 291 25.16 2.70 -6.18
C PRO A 291 24.18 2.19 -7.25
N GLU A 292 24.27 0.92 -7.65
CA GLU A 292 23.35 0.33 -8.61
C GLU A 292 21.92 0.22 -8.09
N LEU A 293 21.76 -0.11 -6.79
CA LEU A 293 20.45 -0.14 -6.14
C LEU A 293 19.84 1.26 -6.10
N THR A 294 20.62 2.25 -5.65
CA THR A 294 20.16 3.64 -5.60
C THR A 294 19.78 4.15 -6.99
N GLN A 295 20.58 3.88 -8.02
CA GLN A 295 20.25 4.30 -9.39
C GLN A 295 18.97 3.62 -9.91
N GLN A 296 18.77 2.34 -9.61
CA GLN A 296 17.56 1.61 -9.98
C GLN A 296 16.31 2.12 -9.25
N MET A 297 16.42 2.52 -7.99
CA MET A 297 15.28 3.02 -7.21
C MET A 297 14.66 4.28 -7.83
N PHE A 298 15.48 5.17 -8.39
CA PHE A 298 15.03 6.41 -9.03
C PHE A 298 14.77 6.26 -10.54
N ASP A 299 14.86 5.05 -11.10
CA ASP A 299 14.48 4.81 -12.49
C ASP A 299 12.96 4.69 -12.60
N ALA A 300 12.35 5.44 -13.51
CA ALA A 300 10.90 5.43 -13.76
C ALA A 300 10.39 4.02 -14.09
N LYS A 301 11.25 3.18 -14.67
CA LYS A 301 10.91 1.79 -15.04
C LYS A 301 10.73 0.84 -13.85
N ASN A 302 11.20 1.22 -12.67
CA ASN A 302 11.13 0.39 -11.46
C ASN A 302 10.04 0.85 -10.49
N MET A 303 9.29 1.89 -10.87
CA MET A 303 8.14 2.37 -10.12
C MET A 303 6.96 1.44 -10.34
N MET A 304 6.22 1.15 -9.27
CA MET A 304 5.01 0.31 -9.33
C MET A 304 3.74 1.11 -9.61
N ALA A 305 3.85 2.41 -9.83
CA ALA A 305 2.79 3.25 -10.37
C ALA A 305 3.21 3.75 -11.75
N ALA A 306 2.29 3.75 -12.73
CA ALA A 306 2.61 4.14 -14.10
C ALA A 306 2.60 5.67 -14.25
N CYS A 307 3.56 6.31 -13.57
CA CYS A 307 3.81 7.74 -13.64
C CYS A 307 5.31 7.95 -13.88
N ASP A 308 5.68 8.93 -14.69
CA ASP A 308 7.09 9.31 -14.81
C ASP A 308 7.44 10.29 -13.69
N PRO A 309 8.31 9.92 -12.72
CA PRO A 309 8.65 10.82 -11.61
C PRO A 309 9.35 12.11 -12.07
N ARG A 310 9.85 12.15 -13.31
CA ARG A 310 10.49 13.34 -13.89
C ARG A 310 9.50 14.43 -14.29
N HIS A 311 8.22 14.09 -14.45
CA HIS A 311 7.18 15.07 -14.74
C HIS A 311 6.68 15.80 -13.49
N GLY A 312 7.12 15.39 -12.30
CA GLY A 312 6.77 16.02 -11.03
C GLY A 312 7.99 16.31 -10.16
N ARG A 313 7.70 16.67 -8.91
CA ARG A 313 8.70 16.85 -7.85
C ARG A 313 8.39 15.91 -6.69
N TYR A 314 9.44 15.40 -6.07
CA TYR A 314 9.35 14.63 -4.83
C TYR A 314 9.14 15.57 -3.65
N LEU A 315 8.01 15.41 -2.97
CA LEU A 315 7.74 16.05 -1.68
C LEU A 315 8.62 15.38 -0.63
N THR A 316 8.47 14.06 -0.48
CA THR A 316 9.22 13.25 0.49
C THR A 316 9.60 11.91 -0.12
N VAL A 317 10.72 11.34 0.34
CA VAL A 317 11.21 10.04 -0.11
C VAL A 317 11.68 9.23 1.07
N ALA A 318 11.21 7.99 1.18
CA ALA A 318 11.78 6.99 2.07
C ALA A 318 12.43 5.86 1.26
N ALA A 319 13.65 5.50 1.65
CA ALA A 319 14.45 4.45 1.05
C ALA A 319 14.80 3.42 2.13
N VAL A 320 14.25 2.21 2.02
CA VAL A 320 14.52 1.10 2.94
C VAL A 320 15.48 0.12 2.27
N PHE A 321 16.73 0.17 2.69
CA PHE A 321 17.77 -0.74 2.25
C PHE A 321 17.83 -1.99 3.15
N ARG A 322 17.98 -3.16 2.54
CA ARG A 322 18.07 -4.45 3.22
C ARG A 322 19.32 -5.21 2.83
N GLY A 323 19.98 -5.80 3.81
CA GLY A 323 21.22 -6.56 3.67
C GLY A 323 22.41 -5.87 4.33
N ARG A 324 23.54 -6.60 4.38
CA ARG A 324 24.77 -6.09 5.01
C ARG A 324 25.45 -5.08 4.11
N MET A 325 25.33 -3.80 4.46
CA MET A 325 25.93 -2.69 3.73
C MET A 325 26.45 -1.60 4.66
N SER A 326 27.33 -0.73 4.15
CA SER A 326 27.84 0.41 4.91
C SER A 326 26.85 1.57 4.85
N MET A 327 26.34 2.03 6.01
CA MET A 327 25.46 3.21 6.07
C MET A 327 26.10 4.45 5.44
N LYS A 328 27.42 4.63 5.65
CA LYS A 328 28.14 5.75 5.05
C LYS A 328 28.04 5.74 3.51
N GLU A 329 28.13 4.56 2.90
CA GLU A 329 28.01 4.43 1.45
C GLU A 329 26.58 4.72 0.98
N VAL A 330 25.57 4.24 1.72
CA VAL A 330 24.15 4.52 1.43
C VAL A 330 23.88 6.03 1.49
N ASP A 331 24.31 6.70 2.55
CA ASP A 331 24.07 8.13 2.74
C ASP A 331 24.81 8.97 1.68
N GLU A 332 26.05 8.61 1.34
CA GLU A 332 26.81 9.25 0.26
C GLU A 332 26.12 9.10 -1.10
N GLN A 333 25.59 7.91 -1.42
CA GLN A 333 24.88 7.69 -2.69
C GLN A 333 23.55 8.44 -2.74
N MET A 334 22.80 8.48 -1.64
CA MET A 334 21.52 9.20 -1.59
C MET A 334 21.73 10.71 -1.70
N LEU A 335 22.74 11.26 -1.02
CA LEU A 335 23.12 12.66 -1.15
C LEU A 335 23.62 12.99 -2.57
N ALA A 336 24.37 12.08 -3.21
CA ALA A 336 24.83 12.25 -4.58
C ALA A 336 23.67 12.28 -5.58
N VAL A 337 22.63 11.48 -5.38
CA VAL A 337 21.42 11.53 -6.22
C VAL A 337 20.65 12.82 -5.98
N GLN A 338 20.45 13.22 -4.72
CA GLN A 338 19.76 14.46 -4.39
C GLN A 338 20.44 15.69 -5.01
N ASN A 339 21.78 15.76 -4.94
CA ASN A 339 22.54 16.86 -5.54
C ASN A 339 22.51 16.86 -7.08
N LYS A 340 22.49 15.68 -7.72
CA LYS A 340 22.40 15.59 -9.19
C LYS A 340 21.02 15.97 -9.71
N ASN A 341 19.99 15.67 -8.93
CA ASN A 341 18.59 15.75 -9.31
C ASN A 341 17.84 16.80 -8.49
N SER A 342 18.52 17.84 -8.00
CA SER A 342 17.94 18.79 -7.04
C SER A 342 16.66 19.44 -7.55
N SER A 343 16.54 19.68 -8.87
CA SER A 343 15.34 20.22 -9.51
C SER A 343 14.09 19.34 -9.39
N TYR A 344 14.26 18.04 -9.16
CA TYR A 344 13.17 17.08 -8.97
C TYR A 344 12.80 16.90 -7.50
N PHE A 345 13.54 17.51 -6.57
CA PHE A 345 13.17 17.55 -5.16
C PHE A 345 12.62 18.93 -4.84
N VAL A 346 11.64 18.94 -3.96
CA VAL A 346 11.09 20.20 -3.47
C VAL A 346 12.10 20.90 -2.56
N GLU A 347 12.29 22.20 -2.76
CA GLU A 347 13.30 23.00 -2.05
C GLU A 347 12.84 23.47 -0.66
N TRP A 348 11.54 23.69 -0.47
CA TRP A 348 10.96 24.18 0.79
C TRP A 348 10.87 23.12 1.90
N ILE A 349 11.00 21.81 1.57
CA ILE A 349 11.16 20.75 2.57
C ILE A 349 12.64 20.39 2.72
N PRO A 350 13.35 20.92 3.74
CA PRO A 350 14.73 20.51 3.99
C PRO A 350 14.79 19.04 4.42
N ASN A 351 15.79 18.31 3.93
CA ASN A 351 16.05 16.90 4.31
C ASN A 351 14.84 15.96 4.11
N ASN A 352 14.19 16.08 2.96
CA ASN A 352 13.02 15.30 2.55
C ASN A 352 13.30 13.82 2.20
N VAL A 353 14.57 13.41 2.15
CA VAL A 353 14.97 12.02 1.90
C VAL A 353 15.32 11.34 3.22
N LYS A 354 14.64 10.24 3.55
CA LYS A 354 14.92 9.39 4.71
C LYS A 354 15.44 8.03 4.26
N THR A 355 16.53 7.59 4.85
CA THR A 355 17.14 6.28 4.62
C THR A 355 16.97 5.41 5.85
N ALA A 356 16.62 4.14 5.64
CA ALA A 356 16.61 3.12 6.68
C ALA A 356 17.41 1.92 6.20
N VAL A 357 18.22 1.34 7.08
CA VAL A 357 19.01 0.14 6.76
C VAL A 357 18.61 -0.98 7.71
N CYS A 358 18.32 -2.15 7.14
CA CYS A 358 18.03 -3.38 7.86
C CYS A 358 19.06 -4.45 7.47
N ASP A 359 19.63 -5.12 8.45
CA ASP A 359 20.68 -6.12 8.21
C ASP A 359 20.15 -7.42 7.59
N ILE A 360 18.84 -7.67 7.68
CA ILE A 360 18.20 -8.91 7.20
C ILE A 360 17.72 -8.71 5.76
N PRO A 361 18.40 -9.32 4.77
CA PRO A 361 17.96 -9.27 3.39
C PRO A 361 16.73 -10.16 3.17
N PRO A 362 15.93 -9.89 2.12
CA PRO A 362 14.87 -10.80 1.71
C PRO A 362 15.45 -12.11 1.15
N LYS A 363 14.67 -13.18 1.24
CA LYS A 363 15.11 -14.51 0.81
C LYS A 363 15.40 -14.55 -0.69
N GLY A 364 16.54 -15.11 -1.07
CA GLY A 364 16.99 -15.19 -2.47
C GLY A 364 17.76 -13.98 -2.98
N LEU A 365 17.88 -12.90 -2.21
CA LEU A 365 18.68 -11.73 -2.54
C LEU A 365 19.69 -11.44 -1.40
N LYS A 366 20.88 -10.95 -1.76
CA LYS A 366 21.88 -10.51 -0.76
C LYS A 366 21.63 -9.07 -0.30
N MET A 367 21.12 -8.25 -1.20
CA MET A 367 20.79 -6.86 -0.97
C MET A 367 19.53 -6.50 -1.77
N SER A 368 18.70 -5.66 -1.18
CA SER A 368 17.56 -5.05 -1.85
C SER A 368 17.34 -3.65 -1.32
N SER A 369 16.55 -2.87 -2.04
CA SER A 369 16.08 -1.58 -1.59
C SER A 369 14.63 -1.39 -2.02
N THR A 370 13.87 -0.78 -1.12
CA THR A 370 12.48 -0.43 -1.33
C THR A 370 12.36 1.07 -1.29
N PHE A 371 11.74 1.61 -2.33
CA PHE A 371 11.50 3.02 -2.52
C PHE A 371 10.05 3.32 -2.16
N ILE A 372 9.82 4.39 -1.42
CA ILE A 372 8.50 4.96 -1.16
C ILE A 372 8.65 6.44 -1.46
N GLY A 373 8.05 6.89 -2.56
CA GLY A 373 8.09 8.30 -2.95
C GLY A 373 6.72 8.94 -2.82
N ASN A 374 6.65 10.07 -2.13
CA ASN A 374 5.54 11.00 -2.27
C ASN A 374 5.92 12.03 -3.34
N THR A 375 5.30 11.93 -4.52
CA THR A 375 5.62 12.77 -5.68
C THR A 375 4.37 13.34 -6.29
N THR A 376 4.46 14.59 -6.75
CA THR A 376 3.37 15.24 -7.47
C THR A 376 3.05 14.57 -8.80
N ALA A 377 3.96 13.73 -9.34
CA ALA A 377 3.73 12.96 -10.56
C ALA A 377 2.58 11.94 -10.44
N ILE A 378 2.16 11.58 -9.22
CA ILE A 378 1.01 10.70 -9.00
C ILE A 378 -0.29 11.25 -9.60
N GLN A 379 -0.35 12.57 -9.85
CA GLN A 379 -1.47 13.19 -10.54
C GLN A 379 -1.76 12.59 -11.92
N GLU A 380 -0.77 12.03 -12.62
CA GLU A 380 -0.97 11.37 -13.92
C GLU A 380 -1.89 10.15 -13.79
N LEU A 381 -1.74 9.40 -12.69
CA LEU A 381 -2.58 8.25 -12.38
C LEU A 381 -4.03 8.69 -12.13
N PHE A 382 -4.24 9.77 -11.37
CA PHE A 382 -5.57 10.31 -11.10
C PHE A 382 -6.21 10.92 -12.35
N LYS A 383 -5.45 11.68 -13.16
CA LYS A 383 -5.91 12.22 -14.44
C LYS A 383 -6.38 11.12 -15.39
N ARG A 384 -5.64 10.01 -15.49
CA ARG A 384 -6.02 8.86 -16.32
C ARG A 384 -7.36 8.24 -15.89
N ILE A 385 -7.58 8.08 -14.58
CA ILE A 385 -8.84 7.54 -14.03
C ILE A 385 -9.97 8.55 -14.27
N SER A 386 -9.72 9.83 -14.02
CA SER A 386 -10.67 10.94 -14.23
C SER A 386 -11.14 11.01 -15.68
N GLU A 387 -10.23 10.98 -16.66
CA GLU A 387 -10.59 11.02 -18.08
C GLU A 387 -11.49 9.85 -18.50
N GLN A 388 -11.19 8.64 -18.02
CA GLN A 388 -12.00 7.45 -18.29
C GLN A 388 -13.37 7.53 -17.61
N PHE A 389 -13.40 8.00 -16.36
CA PHE A 389 -14.63 8.26 -15.62
C PHE A 389 -15.51 9.27 -16.36
N SER A 390 -14.99 10.46 -16.69
CA SER A 390 -15.76 11.51 -17.37
C SER A 390 -16.24 11.07 -18.76
N ALA A 391 -15.48 10.23 -19.47
CA ALA A 391 -15.90 9.66 -20.75
C ALA A 391 -17.11 8.73 -20.62
N MET A 392 -17.18 7.95 -19.55
CA MET A 392 -18.32 7.08 -19.25
C MET A 392 -19.50 7.83 -18.66
N PHE A 393 -19.25 8.73 -17.71
CA PHE A 393 -20.27 9.48 -16.99
C PHE A 393 -21.03 10.42 -17.92
N ARG A 394 -20.35 11.07 -18.87
CA ARG A 394 -21.00 11.87 -19.93
C ARG A 394 -22.01 11.10 -20.77
N ARG A 395 -21.83 9.78 -20.92
CA ARG A 395 -22.74 8.89 -21.66
C ARG A 395 -23.77 8.23 -20.74
N LYS A 396 -23.71 8.47 -19.43
CA LYS A 396 -24.49 7.77 -18.38
C LYS A 396 -24.46 6.24 -18.53
N ALA A 397 -23.33 5.70 -19.02
CA ALA A 397 -23.19 4.27 -19.24
C ALA A 397 -23.11 3.54 -17.89
N PHE A 398 -23.85 2.45 -17.75
CA PHE A 398 -23.91 1.58 -16.55
C PHE A 398 -24.35 2.26 -15.25
N LEU A 399 -24.82 3.51 -15.28
CA LEU A 399 -25.20 4.27 -14.10
C LEU A 399 -26.36 3.63 -13.32
N HIS A 400 -27.31 3.01 -14.03
CA HIS A 400 -28.46 2.30 -13.45
C HIS A 400 -28.07 1.13 -12.52
N TRP A 401 -26.86 0.58 -12.63
CA TRP A 401 -26.39 -0.45 -11.69
C TRP A 401 -26.07 0.13 -10.32
N TYR A 402 -25.69 1.40 -10.25
CA TYR A 402 -25.34 2.07 -9.00
C TYR A 402 -26.58 2.75 -8.41
N THR A 403 -27.36 3.46 -9.23
CA THR A 403 -28.60 4.10 -8.77
C THR A 403 -29.68 3.10 -8.38
N GLY A 404 -29.66 1.89 -8.97
CA GLY A 404 -30.52 0.78 -8.56
C GLY A 404 -30.26 0.28 -7.13
N GLU A 405 -29.07 0.53 -6.59
CA GLU A 405 -28.68 0.16 -5.21
C GLU A 405 -28.90 1.31 -4.22
N GLY A 406 -29.47 2.44 -4.66
CA GLY A 406 -29.82 3.58 -3.80
C GLY A 406 -28.85 4.76 -3.85
N MET A 407 -27.82 4.71 -4.71
CA MET A 407 -26.84 5.78 -4.87
C MET A 407 -27.40 6.95 -5.73
N ASP A 408 -27.13 8.20 -5.36
CA ASP A 408 -27.53 9.36 -6.16
C ASP A 408 -26.49 9.69 -7.26
N GLU A 409 -26.93 10.26 -8.39
CA GLU A 409 -26.04 10.80 -9.43
C GLU A 409 -25.17 11.95 -8.88
N MET A 410 -25.61 12.65 -7.83
CA MET A 410 -24.83 13.70 -7.17
C MET A 410 -23.54 13.16 -6.53
N GLU A 411 -23.56 11.98 -5.92
CA GLU A 411 -22.36 11.35 -5.32
C GLU A 411 -21.26 11.10 -6.35
N PHE A 412 -21.63 10.77 -7.60
CA PHE A 412 -20.66 10.64 -8.69
C PHE A 412 -19.99 11.97 -9.03
N THR A 413 -20.77 13.05 -9.03
CA THR A 413 -20.29 14.38 -9.35
C THR A 413 -19.39 14.92 -8.23
N GLU A 414 -19.74 14.66 -6.98
CA GLU A 414 -18.92 15.00 -5.81
C GLU A 414 -17.58 14.25 -5.82
N ALA A 415 -17.60 12.94 -6.10
CA ALA A 415 -16.38 12.15 -6.19
C ALA A 415 -15.47 12.59 -7.37
N GLU A 416 -16.07 12.94 -8.52
CA GLU A 416 -15.34 13.53 -9.65
C GLU A 416 -14.71 14.87 -9.30
N SER A 417 -15.47 15.76 -8.63
CA SER A 417 -14.96 17.05 -8.17
C SER A 417 -13.81 16.88 -7.20
N ASN A 418 -13.96 16.05 -6.17
CA ASN A 418 -12.93 15.82 -5.16
C ASN A 418 -11.64 15.25 -5.77
N MET A 419 -11.75 14.36 -6.75
CA MET A 419 -10.59 13.82 -7.47
C MET A 419 -9.89 14.90 -8.30
N ASN A 420 -10.64 15.80 -8.94
CA ASN A 420 -10.07 16.93 -9.68
C ASN A 420 -9.44 17.98 -8.75
N ASP A 421 -10.01 18.20 -7.57
CA ASP A 421 -9.45 19.07 -6.54
C ASP A 421 -8.12 18.50 -6.04
N LEU A 422 -8.06 17.19 -5.75
CA LEU A 422 -6.81 16.50 -5.39
C LEU A 422 -5.72 16.66 -6.45
N VAL A 423 -6.09 16.49 -7.74
CA VAL A 423 -5.16 16.71 -8.86
C VAL A 423 -4.65 18.16 -8.89
N SER A 424 -5.54 19.12 -8.63
CA SER A 424 -5.20 20.54 -8.60
C SER A 424 -4.27 20.87 -7.43
N GLU A 425 -4.47 20.27 -6.26
CA GLU A 425 -3.56 20.39 -5.12
C GLU A 425 -2.15 19.88 -5.47
N TYR A 426 -2.04 18.68 -6.07
CA TYR A 426 -0.73 18.18 -6.53
C TYR A 426 -0.06 19.10 -7.54
N GLN A 427 -0.83 19.72 -8.45
CA GLN A 427 -0.31 20.67 -9.42
C GLN A 427 0.18 21.95 -8.74
N GLN A 428 -0.56 22.47 -7.76
CA GLN A 428 -0.18 23.66 -7.00
C GLN A 428 1.16 23.47 -6.30
N TYR A 429 1.35 22.37 -5.56
CA TYR A 429 2.64 22.10 -4.89
C TYR A 429 3.77 21.73 -5.85
N GLN A 430 3.46 21.29 -7.07
CA GLN A 430 4.47 21.07 -8.10
C GLN A 430 5.05 22.38 -8.62
N GLU A 431 4.20 23.40 -8.77
CA GLU A 431 4.56 24.73 -9.27
C GLU A 431 5.08 25.66 -8.16
N ALA A 432 4.71 25.40 -6.91
CA ALA A 432 5.15 26.17 -5.75
C ALA A 432 6.68 26.29 -5.68
N THR A 433 7.15 27.52 -5.51
CA THR A 433 8.55 27.86 -5.24
C THR A 433 8.69 28.32 -3.79
N ALA A 434 9.91 28.27 -3.24
CA ALA A 434 10.17 28.67 -1.86
C ALA A 434 9.81 30.15 -1.58
N ASP A 435 9.69 30.99 -2.62
CA ASP A 435 9.29 32.39 -2.49
C ASP A 435 7.76 32.56 -2.35
N ASP A 436 6.95 31.59 -2.80
CA ASP A 436 5.48 31.66 -2.80
C ASP A 436 4.84 31.34 -1.43
N GLU A 437 5.57 30.65 -0.53
CA GLU A 437 5.10 30.37 0.84
C GLU A 437 5.28 31.57 1.78
N PHE A 438 6.32 32.39 1.58
CA PHE A 438 6.49 33.63 2.37
C PHE A 438 5.33 34.61 2.16
N GLU A 439 4.76 34.66 0.95
CA GLU A 439 3.56 35.48 0.69
C GLU A 439 2.28 34.88 1.30
N GLN A 440 2.20 33.57 1.54
CA GLN A 440 1.02 32.94 2.16
C GLN A 440 1.04 33.00 3.69
N GLU A 441 2.20 32.89 4.33
CA GLU A 441 2.34 33.14 5.78
C GLU A 441 2.06 34.62 6.10
N ASP A 442 2.59 35.56 5.31
CA ASP A 442 2.32 37.00 5.50
C ASP A 442 0.82 37.34 5.29
N CYS A 443 0.12 36.67 4.37
CA CYS A 443 -1.33 36.85 4.18
C CYS A 443 -2.17 36.30 5.33
N GLN A 444 -1.73 35.23 6.02
CA GLN A 444 -2.44 34.68 7.18
C GLN A 444 -2.24 35.54 8.43
N ASP A 445 -1.03 36.05 8.65
CA ASP A 445 -0.73 36.96 9.76
C ASP A 445 -1.40 38.35 9.59
N GLU A 446 -1.59 38.83 8.36
CA GLU A 446 -2.37 40.06 8.11
C GLU A 446 -3.87 39.90 8.40
N MET A 447 -4.46 38.70 8.21
CA MET A 447 -5.88 38.47 8.54
C MET A 447 -6.14 38.29 10.04
N GLU A 448 -5.18 37.79 10.82
CA GLU A 448 -5.30 37.72 12.28
C GLU A 448 -5.07 39.08 12.97
N GLY A 449 -4.39 40.02 12.30
CA GLY A 449 -4.11 41.37 12.81
C GLY A 449 -5.27 42.38 12.73
N GLU A 450 -6.32 42.12 11.94
CA GLU A 450 -7.47 43.05 11.79
C GLU A 450 -8.63 42.78 12.78
N CYS A 451 -8.51 41.75 13.63
CA CYS A 451 -9.48 41.46 14.69
C CYS A 451 -8.94 41.77 16.10
N VAL A 452 -8.59 43.04 16.38
CA VAL A 452 -8.39 43.55 17.75
C VAL A 452 -9.04 44.91 17.96
#